data_AF-A0AAW5I319-F1
#
_entry.id   AF-A0AAW5I319-F1
#
_cell.length_a   1.000
_cell.length_b   1.000
_cell.length_c   1.000
_cell.angle_alpha   90.00
_cell.angle_beta   90.00
_cell.angle_gamma   90.00
#
_symmetry.space_group_name_H-M   'P 1'
#
loop_
_entity.id
_entity.type
_entity.pdbx_description
1 polymer ?
#
loop_
_entity_poly.entity_id
_entity_poly.type
_entity_poly.pdbx_seq_one_letter_code
_entity_poly.pdbx_strand_id
1 'polypeptide(L)'
;MEDGALASLETLRLHSIFPSPYQLAYLDCFLLGYIFFRIFQYNDSQKKYKYHIVVFVITLIFCMMRAPMVGVALYLFFGLLLSSIVKGNFKKLINVLIGLIVMIGVMFVVLKNTNAQYVDYLAEKFEIVSDKNSTFVEDRYKLVEADESFFGDGAGRHNLWADDFNAGTSIRDGEYQKLMQEVGYFGQYIYIALIVLVILKSMKNYRYLLFEMSTMIFLLVSMIGACPLSTGDKSSFVFWLVMGRVASFRKTKLRDSKFNDFRSNQSIINVRI
;
A
#
# COMPACT_ATOMS: atom_id res chain seq x y z
N MET A 1 -24.60 34.49 12.34
CA MET A 1 -23.50 33.56 12.73
C MET A 1 -23.16 32.55 11.63
N GLU A 2 -23.91 32.46 10.51
CA GLU A 2 -23.65 31.46 9.46
C GLU A 2 -22.62 31.89 8.39
N ASP A 3 -22.30 33.18 8.29
CA ASP A 3 -21.22 33.66 7.41
C ASP A 3 -19.82 33.09 7.79
N GLY A 4 -19.67 32.56 9.02
CA GLY A 4 -18.46 31.84 9.44
C GLY A 4 -18.30 30.45 8.80
N ALA A 5 -19.38 29.84 8.29
CA ALA A 5 -19.33 28.57 7.56
C ALA A 5 -18.97 28.74 6.08
N LEU A 6 -19.22 29.92 5.51
CA LEU A 6 -18.66 30.32 4.22
C LEU A 6 -17.16 30.62 4.32
N ALA A 7 -16.69 31.08 5.49
CA ALA A 7 -15.26 31.24 5.78
C ALA A 7 -14.52 29.91 6.03
N SER A 8 -15.21 28.83 6.43
CA SER A 8 -14.62 27.48 6.39
C SER A 8 -14.60 26.87 4.98
N LEU A 9 -15.28 27.48 4.02
CA LEU A 9 -15.11 27.19 2.60
C LEU A 9 -13.75 27.71 2.10
N GLU A 10 -13.23 28.83 2.65
CA GLU A 10 -11.84 29.31 2.43
C GLU A 10 -10.76 28.36 2.96
N THR A 11 -11.12 27.37 3.79
CA THR A 11 -10.23 26.26 4.18
C THR A 11 -9.85 25.37 2.97
N LEU A 12 -10.45 25.62 1.80
CA LEU A 12 -9.96 25.29 0.46
C LEU A 12 -8.51 25.71 0.15
N ARG A 13 -7.81 26.52 0.97
CA ARG A 13 -6.45 26.93 0.59
C ARG A 13 -5.37 25.84 0.62
N LEU A 14 -5.61 24.67 1.23
CA LEU A 14 -4.73 23.50 1.10
C LEU A 14 -5.08 22.57 -0.08
N HIS A 15 -6.19 22.81 -0.77
CA HIS A 15 -6.50 22.19 -2.07
C HIS A 15 -5.63 22.76 -3.21
N SER A 16 -4.75 23.72 -2.90
CA SER A 16 -3.97 24.47 -3.88
C SER A 16 -2.77 23.70 -4.46
N ILE A 17 -2.40 22.54 -3.91
CA ILE A 17 -1.26 21.73 -4.41
C ILE A 17 -1.67 20.27 -4.66
N PHE A 18 -2.50 19.69 -3.78
CA PHE A 18 -2.99 18.32 -3.94
C PHE A 18 -4.52 18.27 -4.05
N PRO A 19 -5.06 17.56 -5.06
CA PRO A 19 -6.49 17.45 -5.33
C PRO A 19 -7.25 16.61 -4.30
N SER A 20 -6.59 15.93 -3.36
CA SER A 20 -7.26 15.32 -2.21
C SER A 20 -6.28 14.91 -1.11
N PRO A 21 -6.75 14.75 0.14
CA PRO A 21 -5.95 14.16 1.22
C PRO A 21 -5.54 12.71 0.92
N TYR A 22 -6.23 12.02 -0.01
CA TYR A 22 -5.84 10.68 -0.46
C TYR A 22 -4.50 10.71 -1.17
N GLN A 23 -4.30 11.68 -2.05
CA GLN A 23 -3.04 11.77 -2.78
C GLN A 23 -1.86 12.00 -1.84
N LEU A 24 -2.03 12.87 -0.85
CA LEU A 24 -0.99 13.17 0.12
C LEU A 24 -0.67 11.92 0.98
N ALA A 25 -1.67 11.23 1.49
CA ALA A 25 -1.47 10.03 2.30
C ALA A 25 -0.80 8.88 1.53
N TYR A 26 -1.18 8.65 0.27
CA TYR A 26 -0.56 7.62 -0.57
C TYR A 26 0.89 7.99 -0.93
N LEU A 27 1.17 9.25 -1.25
CA LEU A 27 2.53 9.72 -1.52
C LEU A 27 3.43 9.58 -0.29
N ASP A 28 2.94 9.99 0.88
CA ASP A 28 3.68 9.86 2.13
C ASP A 28 3.96 8.40 2.47
N CYS A 29 3.01 7.50 2.20
CA CYS A 29 3.20 6.05 2.32
C CYS A 29 4.34 5.54 1.42
N PHE A 30 4.35 5.92 0.13
CA PHE A 30 5.42 5.52 -0.80
C PHE A 30 6.79 6.08 -0.41
N LEU A 31 6.84 7.34 0.05
CA LEU A 31 8.07 8.00 0.47
C LEU A 31 8.63 7.39 1.76
N LEU A 32 7.78 7.09 2.74
CA LEU A 32 8.17 6.36 3.95
C LEU A 32 8.67 4.96 3.60
N GLY A 33 7.98 4.25 2.70
CA GLY A 33 8.43 2.96 2.20
C GLY A 33 9.83 3.05 1.60
N TYR A 34 10.07 4.04 0.75
CA TYR A 34 11.39 4.28 0.17
C TYR A 34 12.47 4.55 1.23
N ILE A 35 12.19 5.40 2.23
CA ILE A 35 13.11 5.69 3.33
C ILE A 35 13.42 4.43 4.15
N PHE A 36 12.42 3.61 4.47
CA PHE A 36 12.65 2.35 5.18
C PHE A 36 13.57 1.42 4.39
N PHE A 37 13.33 1.24 3.09
CA PHE A 37 14.22 0.45 2.25
C PHE A 37 15.63 1.05 2.16
N ARG A 38 15.78 2.39 2.15
CA ARG A 38 17.10 3.05 2.23
C ARG A 38 17.84 2.72 3.53
N ILE A 39 17.17 2.82 4.66
CA ILE A 39 17.74 2.54 5.98
C ILE A 39 18.09 1.05 6.10
N PHE A 40 17.19 0.15 5.71
CA PHE A 40 17.35 -1.29 5.92
C PHE A 40 18.26 -1.96 4.89
N GLN A 41 18.11 -1.64 3.59
CA GLN A 41 18.90 -2.23 2.51
C GLN A 41 20.29 -1.61 2.40
N TYR A 42 20.41 -0.27 2.51
CA TYR A 42 21.67 0.44 2.28
C TYR A 42 22.37 0.89 3.58
N ASN A 43 21.76 0.63 4.75
CA ASN A 43 22.30 1.00 6.05
C ASN A 43 22.57 2.51 6.20
N ASP A 44 21.79 3.33 5.49
CA ASP A 44 21.84 4.78 5.65
C ASP A 44 21.50 5.15 7.12
N SER A 45 22.17 6.17 7.65
CA SER A 45 21.92 6.63 9.02
C SER A 45 20.50 7.17 9.19
N GLN A 46 19.77 6.63 10.17
CA GLN A 46 18.42 7.11 10.54
C GLN A 46 18.40 8.61 10.87
N LYS A 47 19.51 9.15 11.39
CA LYS A 47 19.64 10.58 11.73
C LYS A 47 19.42 11.49 10.53
N LYS A 48 19.72 11.01 9.32
CA LYS A 48 19.52 11.77 8.07
C LYS A 48 18.05 11.97 7.73
N TYR A 49 17.20 10.99 8.04
CA TYR A 49 15.79 10.98 7.64
C TYR A 49 14.82 11.31 8.79
N LYS A 50 15.32 11.58 10.00
CA LYS A 50 14.48 11.76 11.20
C LYS A 50 13.38 12.80 11.03
N TYR A 51 13.69 13.96 10.44
CA TYR A 51 12.70 15.03 10.25
C TYR A 51 11.66 14.66 9.19
N HIS A 52 12.07 14.01 8.11
CA HIS A 52 11.16 13.52 7.08
C HIS A 52 10.19 12.47 7.62
N ILE A 53 10.69 11.52 8.42
CA ILE A 53 9.84 10.48 9.05
C ILE A 53 8.80 11.12 9.97
N VAL A 54 9.21 12.08 10.81
CA VAL A 54 8.29 12.76 11.73
C VAL A 54 7.21 13.51 10.95
N VAL A 55 7.59 14.27 9.92
CA VAL A 55 6.63 15.01 9.08
C VAL A 55 5.63 14.06 8.43
N PHE A 56 6.10 12.99 7.76
CA PHE A 56 5.23 12.04 7.07
C PHE A 56 4.32 11.24 8.00
N VAL A 57 4.76 10.94 9.23
CA VAL A 57 3.91 10.27 10.21
C VAL A 57 2.81 11.21 10.71
N ILE A 58 3.14 12.48 10.97
CA ILE A 58 2.17 13.49 11.38
C ILE A 58 1.11 13.69 10.29
N THR A 59 1.53 13.85 9.03
CA THR A 59 0.61 14.03 7.91
C THR A 59 -0.31 12.80 7.72
N LEU A 60 0.23 11.58 7.84
CA LEU A 60 -0.58 10.35 7.77
C LEU A 60 -1.63 10.27 8.89
N ILE A 61 -1.27 10.68 10.11
CA ILE A 61 -2.20 10.73 11.24
C ILE A 61 -3.33 11.73 10.96
N PHE A 62 -3.00 12.93 10.45
CA PHE A 62 -3.99 13.93 10.09
C PHE A 62 -4.88 13.50 8.92
N CYS A 63 -4.37 12.71 7.97
CA CYS A 63 -5.17 12.20 6.86
C CYS A 63 -6.13 11.06 7.29
N MET A 64 -5.87 10.37 8.42
CA MET A 64 -6.71 9.30 8.98
C MET A 64 -7.08 8.17 8.01
N MET A 65 -6.22 7.84 7.05
CA MET A 65 -6.54 6.86 6.01
C MET A 65 -6.04 5.46 6.34
N ARG A 66 -6.97 4.50 6.42
CA ARG A 66 -6.69 3.10 6.77
C ARG A 66 -5.73 2.42 5.80
N ALA A 67 -5.93 2.58 4.49
CA ALA A 67 -5.12 1.89 3.48
C ALA A 67 -3.63 2.34 3.50
N PRO A 68 -3.28 3.64 3.43
CA PRO A 68 -1.90 4.11 3.59
C PRO A 68 -1.24 3.67 4.90
N MET A 69 -1.96 3.64 6.03
CA MET A 69 -1.41 3.14 7.30
C MET A 69 -1.00 1.67 7.22
N VAL A 70 -1.85 0.83 6.63
CA VAL A 70 -1.53 -0.59 6.36
C VAL A 70 -0.35 -0.70 5.38
N GLY A 71 -0.28 0.17 4.37
CA GLY A 71 0.84 0.23 3.43
C GLY A 71 2.19 0.51 4.12
N VAL A 72 2.24 1.50 5.02
CA VAL A 72 3.46 1.80 5.81
C VAL A 72 3.89 0.59 6.65
N ALA A 73 2.94 -0.10 7.28
CA ALA A 73 3.22 -1.32 8.04
C ALA A 73 3.78 -2.44 7.13
N LEU A 74 3.21 -2.65 5.95
CA LEU A 74 3.72 -3.60 4.95
C LEU A 74 5.14 -3.24 4.51
N TYR A 75 5.43 -1.97 4.21
CA TYR A 75 6.76 -1.52 3.82
C TYR A 75 7.79 -1.74 4.92
N LEU A 76 7.43 -1.47 6.17
CA LEU A 76 8.29 -1.72 7.33
C LEU A 76 8.57 -3.22 7.48
N PHE A 77 7.55 -4.07 7.33
CA PHE A 77 7.71 -5.53 7.37
C PHE A 77 8.65 -6.04 6.27
N PHE A 78 8.43 -5.65 5.01
CA PHE A 78 9.29 -6.07 3.90
C PHE A 78 10.71 -5.51 4.01
N GLY A 79 10.88 -4.26 4.49
CA GLY A 79 12.18 -3.66 4.74
C GLY A 79 12.97 -4.43 5.81
N LEU A 80 12.32 -4.83 6.91
CA LEU A 80 12.93 -5.67 7.94
C LEU A 80 13.26 -7.07 7.44
N LEU A 81 12.35 -7.70 6.70
CA LEU A 81 12.55 -9.00 6.08
C LEU A 81 13.79 -8.98 5.18
N LEU A 82 13.96 -7.95 4.35
CA LEU A 82 15.15 -7.77 3.51
C LEU A 82 16.42 -7.63 4.35
N SER A 83 16.39 -6.80 5.40
CA SER A 83 17.53 -6.64 6.30
C SER A 83 17.90 -7.95 7.00
N SER A 84 16.93 -8.75 7.40
CA SER A 84 17.18 -10.06 8.02
C SER A 84 17.77 -11.06 7.04
N ILE A 85 17.29 -11.12 5.80
CA ILE A 85 17.85 -12.02 4.78
C ILE A 85 19.27 -11.60 4.38
N VAL A 86 19.54 -10.29 4.25
CA VAL A 86 20.83 -9.77 3.78
C VAL A 86 21.89 -9.75 4.90
N LYS A 87 21.51 -9.39 6.13
CA LYS A 87 22.44 -9.23 7.26
C LYS A 87 22.42 -10.40 8.25
N GLY A 88 21.56 -11.41 8.05
CA GLY A 88 21.43 -12.59 8.92
C GLY A 88 20.82 -12.31 10.30
N ASN A 89 20.36 -11.08 10.57
CA ASN A 89 19.87 -10.67 11.89
C ASN A 89 18.35 -10.91 12.03
N PHE A 90 17.94 -12.18 12.09
CA PHE A 90 16.54 -12.57 12.29
C PHE A 90 15.97 -12.13 13.65
N LYS A 91 16.83 -11.96 14.67
CA LYS A 91 16.43 -11.48 16.00
C LYS A 91 15.70 -10.14 15.97
N LYS A 92 16.11 -9.22 15.08
CA LYS A 92 15.47 -7.90 14.96
C LYS A 92 14.06 -7.98 14.35
N LEU A 93 13.86 -8.86 13.37
CA LEU A 93 12.53 -9.10 12.78
C LEU A 93 11.58 -9.71 13.81
N ILE A 94 12.05 -10.74 14.53
CA ILE A 94 11.27 -11.40 15.58
C ILE A 94 10.89 -10.40 16.69
N ASN A 95 11.83 -9.56 17.15
CA ASN A 95 11.53 -8.56 18.17
C ASN A 95 10.49 -7.52 17.71
N VAL A 96 10.54 -7.07 16.45
CA VAL A 96 9.54 -6.15 15.92
C VAL A 96 8.17 -6.83 15.80
N LEU A 97 8.11 -8.07 15.33
CA LEU A 97 6.86 -8.84 15.25
C LEU A 97 6.24 -9.06 16.63
N ILE A 98 7.04 -9.47 17.61
CA ILE A 98 6.59 -9.61 19.00
C ILE A 98 6.09 -8.27 19.53
N GLY A 99 6.84 -7.18 19.32
CA GLY A 99 6.42 -5.84 19.74
C GLY A 99 5.08 -5.42 19.12
N LEU A 100 4.84 -5.76 17.86
CA LEU A 100 3.61 -5.45 17.15
C LEU A 100 2.42 -6.28 17.68
N ILE A 101 2.62 -7.57 17.95
CA ILE A 101 1.62 -8.45 18.59
C ILE A 101 1.27 -7.93 19.99
N VAL A 102 2.28 -7.54 20.77
CA VAL A 102 2.08 -6.98 22.12
C VAL A 102 1.30 -5.66 22.04
N MET A 103 1.65 -4.77 21.11
CA MET A 103 0.92 -3.50 20.91
C MET A 103 -0.54 -3.72 20.52
N ILE A 104 -0.83 -4.67 19.62
CA ILE A 104 -2.21 -5.04 19.26
C ILE A 104 -2.94 -5.59 20.49
N GLY A 105 -2.30 -6.48 21.26
CA GLY A 105 -2.88 -7.03 22.49
C GLY A 105 -3.21 -5.96 23.53
N VAL A 106 -2.29 -5.02 23.75
CA VAL A 106 -2.50 -3.88 24.67
C VAL A 106 -3.64 -3.00 24.17
N MET A 107 -3.69 -2.66 22.88
CA MET A 107 -4.79 -1.88 22.29
C MET A 107 -6.14 -2.60 22.47
N PHE A 108 -6.19 -3.92 22.26
CA PHE A 108 -7.41 -4.70 22.46
C PHE A 108 -7.89 -4.68 23.91
N VAL A 109 -6.97 -4.82 24.88
CA VAL A 109 -7.30 -4.72 26.32
C VAL A 109 -7.79 -3.32 26.68
N VAL A 110 -7.13 -2.27 26.18
CA VAL A 110 -7.56 -0.88 26.42
C VAL A 110 -8.94 -0.62 25.83
N LEU A 111 -9.21 -1.06 24.60
CA LEU A 111 -10.53 -0.93 23.96
C LEU A 111 -11.62 -1.65 24.75
N LYS A 112 -11.34 -2.89 25.20
CA LYS A 112 -12.27 -3.67 26.04
C LYS A 112 -12.63 -2.95 27.33
N ASN A 113 -11.65 -2.32 27.97
CA ASN A 113 -11.85 -1.62 29.25
C ASN A 113 -12.45 -0.22 29.10
N THR A 114 -12.34 0.40 27.92
CA THR A 114 -12.80 1.80 27.71
C THR A 114 -14.20 1.85 27.11
N ASN A 115 -14.54 0.94 26.20
CA ASN A 115 -15.88 0.91 25.61
C ASN A 115 -16.23 -0.48 25.06
N ALA A 116 -16.92 -1.29 25.88
CA ALA A 116 -17.31 -2.65 25.55
C ALA A 116 -18.12 -2.74 24.23
N GLN A 117 -18.93 -1.73 23.92
CA GLN A 117 -19.73 -1.68 22.68
C GLN A 117 -18.87 -1.66 21.41
N TYR A 118 -17.67 -1.07 21.44
CA TYR A 118 -16.77 -1.10 20.29
C TYR A 118 -16.09 -2.45 20.10
N VAL A 119 -15.84 -3.18 21.19
CA VAL A 119 -15.31 -4.54 21.12
C VAL A 119 -16.38 -5.50 20.64
N ASP A 120 -17.63 -5.32 21.08
CA ASP A 120 -18.77 -6.09 20.58
C ASP A 120 -19.01 -5.79 19.09
N TYR A 121 -18.91 -4.54 18.64
CA TYR A 121 -18.97 -4.18 17.22
C TYR A 121 -17.82 -4.80 16.41
N LEU A 122 -16.60 -4.82 16.94
CA LEU A 122 -15.47 -5.48 16.26
C LEU A 122 -15.66 -7.00 16.21
N ALA A 123 -16.14 -7.61 17.30
CA ALA A 123 -16.46 -9.02 17.38
C ALA A 123 -17.57 -9.38 16.38
N GLU A 124 -18.63 -8.58 16.30
CA GLU A 124 -19.70 -8.70 15.31
C GLU A 124 -19.15 -8.59 13.88
N LYS A 125 -18.24 -7.64 13.60
CA LYS A 125 -17.59 -7.56 12.29
C LYS A 125 -16.69 -8.76 11.98
N PHE A 126 -16.01 -9.32 12.97
CA PHE A 126 -15.22 -10.55 12.80
C PHE A 126 -16.10 -11.79 12.62
N GLU A 127 -17.22 -11.89 13.34
CA GLU A 127 -18.23 -12.93 13.17
C GLU A 127 -18.86 -12.84 11.79
N ILE A 128 -19.26 -11.65 11.33
CA ILE A 128 -19.72 -11.41 9.97
C ILE A 128 -18.65 -11.81 8.94
N VAL A 129 -17.35 -11.67 9.20
CA VAL A 129 -16.31 -12.12 8.26
C VAL A 129 -16.02 -13.63 8.37
N SER A 130 -16.23 -14.22 9.54
CA SER A 130 -15.91 -15.61 9.85
C SER A 130 -17.06 -16.58 9.57
N ASP A 131 -18.31 -16.10 9.53
CA ASP A 131 -19.47 -16.93 9.28
C ASP A 131 -19.52 -17.33 7.80
N LYS A 132 -19.58 -18.63 7.52
CA LYS A 132 -19.63 -19.18 6.15
C LYS A 132 -20.87 -18.74 5.36
N ASN A 133 -21.88 -18.19 6.03
CA ASN A 133 -23.15 -17.74 5.45
C ASN A 133 -23.32 -16.22 5.46
N SER A 134 -22.28 -15.44 5.76
CA SER A 134 -22.41 -14.00 5.77
C SER A 134 -22.52 -13.44 4.35
N THR A 135 -23.65 -12.83 4.05
CA THR A 135 -23.88 -12.16 2.77
C THR A 135 -23.06 -10.87 2.65
N PHE A 136 -22.29 -10.44 3.65
CA PHE A 136 -21.64 -9.12 3.65
C PHE A 136 -20.64 -8.90 2.50
N VAL A 137 -19.88 -9.95 2.14
CA VAL A 137 -18.98 -9.91 0.97
C VAL A 137 -19.82 -9.95 -0.30
N GLU A 138 -20.81 -10.85 -0.36
CA GLU A 138 -21.71 -11.00 -1.50
C GLU A 138 -22.54 -9.73 -1.79
N ASP A 139 -23.04 -9.05 -0.77
CA ASP A 139 -23.84 -7.83 -0.84
C ASP A 139 -22.97 -6.64 -1.28
N ARG A 140 -21.68 -6.62 -0.90
CA ARG A 140 -20.70 -5.65 -1.44
C ARG A 140 -20.44 -5.88 -2.93
N TYR A 141 -20.40 -7.13 -3.38
CA TYR A 141 -20.24 -7.47 -4.80
C TYR A 141 -21.55 -7.32 -5.60
N LYS A 142 -22.72 -7.55 -5.00
CA LYS A 142 -24.06 -7.43 -5.60
C LYS A 142 -24.56 -5.99 -5.72
N LEU A 143 -23.91 -5.01 -5.09
CA LEU A 143 -24.29 -3.59 -5.21
C LEU A 143 -24.13 -3.03 -6.63
N VAL A 144 -23.44 -3.74 -7.52
CA VAL A 144 -23.44 -3.45 -8.96
C VAL A 144 -23.53 -4.80 -9.69
N GLU A 145 -24.71 -5.15 -10.20
CA GLU A 145 -24.86 -6.27 -11.14
C GLU A 145 -23.90 -6.03 -12.31
N ALA A 146 -22.83 -6.81 -12.35
CA ALA A 146 -21.84 -6.71 -13.39
C ALA A 146 -22.33 -7.53 -14.57
N ASP A 147 -22.70 -6.86 -15.67
CA ASP A 147 -22.95 -7.55 -16.93
C ASP A 147 -21.63 -8.21 -17.38
N GLU A 148 -21.57 -9.52 -17.19
CA GLU A 148 -20.41 -10.33 -17.53
C GLU A 148 -20.26 -10.37 -19.06
N SER A 149 -19.23 -9.70 -19.56
CA SER A 149 -18.92 -9.67 -20.98
C SER A 149 -17.49 -10.13 -21.26
N PHE A 150 -17.28 -10.72 -22.43
CA PHE A 150 -15.97 -11.26 -22.78
C PHE A 150 -14.92 -10.15 -23.03
N PHE A 151 -15.35 -9.01 -23.59
CA PHE A 151 -14.49 -7.88 -23.96
C PHE A 151 -14.69 -6.61 -23.12
N GLY A 152 -15.64 -6.61 -22.18
CA GLY A 152 -16.00 -5.42 -21.42
C GLY A 152 -16.89 -4.47 -22.22
N ASP A 153 -17.38 -3.44 -21.54
CA ASP A 153 -18.20 -2.39 -22.15
C ASP A 153 -17.35 -1.19 -22.63
N GLY A 154 -16.12 -1.04 -22.11
CA GLY A 154 -15.12 -0.06 -22.54
C GLY A 154 -14.40 0.62 -21.38
N ALA A 155 -13.07 0.74 -21.50
CA ALA A 155 -12.22 1.38 -20.50
C ALA A 155 -12.67 2.81 -20.14
N GLY A 156 -12.78 3.10 -18.85
CA GLY A 156 -13.16 4.41 -18.31
C GLY A 156 -14.66 4.68 -18.19
N ARG A 157 -15.55 3.78 -18.65
CA ARG A 157 -17.01 3.96 -18.54
C ARG A 157 -17.54 3.92 -17.12
N HIS A 158 -16.82 3.28 -16.21
CA HIS A 158 -17.21 3.15 -14.81
C HIS A 158 -16.32 3.97 -13.88
N ASN A 159 -15.67 5.02 -14.42
CA ASN A 159 -14.80 5.88 -13.61
C ASN A 159 -15.57 6.90 -12.77
N LEU A 160 -14.91 7.50 -11.78
CA LEU A 160 -15.54 8.46 -10.87
C LEU A 160 -16.19 9.64 -11.59
N TRP A 161 -15.57 10.11 -12.67
CA TRP A 161 -16.08 11.19 -13.52
C TRP A 161 -17.17 10.73 -14.51
N ALA A 162 -17.46 9.44 -14.62
CA ALA A 162 -18.55 8.96 -15.47
C ALA A 162 -19.93 9.41 -14.94
N ASP A 163 -20.04 9.58 -13.62
CA ASP A 163 -21.26 10.12 -12.98
C ASP A 163 -21.58 11.56 -13.43
N ASP A 164 -20.56 12.34 -13.84
CA ASP A 164 -20.77 13.70 -14.34
C ASP A 164 -21.48 13.71 -15.72
N PHE A 165 -21.43 12.58 -16.45
CA PHE A 165 -22.06 12.42 -17.76
C PHE A 165 -23.31 11.52 -17.72
N ASN A 166 -23.29 10.46 -16.90
CA ASN A 166 -24.43 9.56 -16.72
C ASN A 166 -24.49 9.09 -15.26
N ALA A 167 -25.46 9.59 -14.51
CA ALA A 167 -25.56 9.38 -13.08
C ALA A 167 -25.77 7.90 -12.72
N GLY A 168 -24.95 7.36 -11.82
CA GLY A 168 -25.06 5.98 -11.33
C GLY A 168 -24.25 4.97 -12.16
N THR A 169 -23.41 5.43 -13.08
CA THR A 169 -22.51 4.57 -13.86
C THR A 169 -21.16 4.35 -13.17
N SER A 170 -20.79 5.18 -12.20
CA SER A 170 -19.50 5.06 -11.53
C SER A 170 -19.43 3.89 -10.56
N ILE A 171 -18.32 3.15 -10.62
CA ILE A 171 -17.97 2.13 -9.63
C ILE A 171 -16.87 2.70 -8.75
N ARG A 172 -17.27 3.10 -7.54
CA ARG A 172 -16.39 3.83 -6.61
C ARG A 172 -15.52 2.89 -5.76
N ASP A 173 -16.07 1.73 -5.44
CA ASP A 173 -15.45 0.72 -4.58
C ASP A 173 -15.17 -0.56 -5.38
N GLY A 174 -14.00 -1.18 -5.16
CA GLY A 174 -13.62 -2.45 -5.79
C GLY A 174 -13.11 -2.31 -7.23
N GLU A 175 -11.80 -2.07 -7.38
CA GLU A 175 -11.18 -1.96 -8.70
C GLU A 175 -11.28 -3.26 -9.50
N TYR A 176 -11.29 -4.42 -8.84
CA TYR A 176 -11.39 -5.71 -9.52
C TYR A 176 -12.71 -5.87 -10.27
N GLN A 177 -13.82 -5.42 -9.67
CA GLN A 177 -15.14 -5.47 -10.29
C GLN A 177 -15.24 -4.48 -11.44
N LYS A 178 -14.72 -3.27 -11.24
CA LYS A 178 -14.62 -2.26 -12.29
C LYS A 178 -13.79 -2.75 -13.49
N LEU A 179 -12.60 -3.32 -13.26
CA LEU A 179 -11.73 -3.79 -14.34
C LEU A 179 -12.37 -4.95 -15.11
N MET A 180 -13.12 -5.82 -14.41
CA MET A 180 -13.90 -6.89 -15.03
C MET A 180 -15.01 -6.36 -15.93
N GLN A 181 -15.73 -5.30 -15.53
CA GLN A 181 -16.77 -4.71 -16.39
C GLN A 181 -16.18 -3.94 -17.58
N GLU A 182 -15.15 -3.14 -17.35
CA GLU A 182 -14.58 -2.27 -18.38
C GLU A 182 -13.82 -3.03 -19.47
N VAL A 183 -13.11 -4.11 -19.11
CA VAL A 183 -12.21 -4.84 -20.03
C VAL A 183 -12.63 -6.31 -20.24
N GLY A 184 -13.65 -6.77 -19.52
CA GLY A 184 -14.16 -8.14 -19.61
C GLY A 184 -13.21 -9.19 -19.07
N TYR A 185 -13.60 -10.45 -19.21
CA TYR A 185 -12.77 -11.59 -18.81
C TYR A 185 -11.43 -11.62 -19.55
N PHE A 186 -11.42 -11.35 -20.86
CA PHE A 186 -10.20 -11.42 -21.66
C PHE A 186 -9.16 -10.41 -21.16
N GLY A 187 -9.57 -9.16 -20.93
CA GLY A 187 -8.71 -8.13 -20.37
C GLY A 187 -8.23 -8.46 -18.97
N GLN A 188 -9.13 -8.93 -18.10
CA GLN A 188 -8.80 -9.35 -16.74
C GLN A 188 -7.73 -10.45 -16.73
N TYR A 189 -7.83 -11.46 -17.60
CA TYR A 189 -6.84 -12.53 -17.68
C TYR A 189 -5.46 -12.03 -18.14
N ILE A 190 -5.41 -11.15 -19.14
CA ILE A 190 -4.15 -10.51 -19.58
C ILE A 190 -3.53 -9.72 -18.42
N TYR A 191 -4.36 -8.98 -17.69
CA TYR A 191 -3.93 -8.17 -16.57
C TYR A 191 -3.36 -9.03 -15.41
N ILE A 192 -4.05 -10.11 -15.05
CA ILE A 192 -3.57 -11.08 -14.06
C ILE A 192 -2.24 -11.70 -14.52
N ALA A 193 -2.14 -12.10 -15.79
CA ALA A 193 -0.92 -12.66 -16.34
C ALA A 193 0.26 -11.68 -16.23
N LEU A 194 0.06 -10.40 -16.56
CA LEU A 194 1.07 -9.35 -16.42
C LEU A 194 1.54 -9.20 -14.98
N ILE A 195 0.61 -9.12 -14.02
CA ILE A 195 0.94 -9.02 -12.59
C ILE A 195 1.74 -10.23 -12.13
N VAL A 196 1.31 -11.45 -12.48
CA VAL A 196 2.00 -12.68 -12.10
C VAL A 196 3.42 -12.69 -12.65
N LEU A 197 3.63 -12.32 -13.91
CA LEU A 197 4.98 -12.25 -14.52
C LEU A 197 5.88 -11.23 -13.80
N VAL A 198 5.34 -10.05 -13.45
CA VAL A 198 6.07 -9.01 -12.70
C VAL A 198 6.44 -9.50 -11.30
N ILE A 199 5.51 -10.17 -10.59
CA ILE A 199 5.77 -10.74 -9.26
C ILE A 199 6.84 -11.82 -9.34
N LEU A 200 6.74 -12.78 -10.28
CA LEU A 200 7.74 -13.84 -10.46
C LEU A 200 9.13 -13.27 -10.76
N LYS A 201 9.22 -12.25 -11.62
CA LYS A 201 10.49 -11.57 -11.93
C LYS A 201 11.06 -10.85 -10.71
N SER A 202 10.21 -10.25 -9.89
CA SER A 202 10.59 -9.56 -8.65
C SER A 202 11.08 -10.55 -7.60
N MET A 203 10.40 -11.67 -7.41
CA MET A 203 10.81 -12.75 -6.51
C MET A 203 12.17 -13.34 -6.90
N LYS A 204 12.40 -13.57 -8.20
CA LYS A 204 13.69 -14.06 -8.71
C LYS A 204 14.86 -13.10 -8.39
N ASN A 205 14.57 -11.79 -8.31
CA ASN A 205 15.56 -10.74 -8.03
C ASN A 205 15.26 -9.99 -6.73
N TYR A 206 14.76 -10.70 -5.71
CA TYR A 206 14.25 -10.09 -4.48
C TYR A 206 15.25 -9.13 -3.81
N ARG A 207 16.56 -9.39 -3.89
CA ARG A 207 17.58 -8.51 -3.28
C ARG A 207 17.57 -7.07 -3.80
N TYR A 208 17.11 -6.86 -5.04
CA TYR A 208 17.09 -5.55 -5.69
C TYR A 208 15.68 -5.01 -5.89
N LEU A 209 14.68 -5.88 -6.09
CA LEU A 209 13.32 -5.51 -6.48
C LEU A 209 12.27 -5.68 -5.37
N LEU A 210 12.65 -5.90 -4.11
CA LEU A 210 11.68 -6.09 -3.03
C LEU A 210 10.87 -4.82 -2.72
N PHE A 211 11.43 -3.63 -2.97
CA PHE A 211 10.69 -2.37 -2.82
C PHE A 211 9.55 -2.29 -3.83
N GLU A 212 9.86 -2.55 -5.10
CA GLU A 212 8.89 -2.64 -6.18
C GLU A 212 7.84 -3.73 -5.91
N MET A 213 8.27 -4.91 -5.45
CA MET A 213 7.37 -6.01 -5.09
C MET A 213 6.40 -5.62 -3.95
N SER A 214 6.90 -5.02 -2.88
CA SER A 214 6.07 -4.58 -1.74
C SER A 214 5.08 -3.49 -2.14
N THR A 215 5.48 -2.59 -3.04
CA THR A 215 4.59 -1.58 -3.62
C THR A 215 3.48 -2.21 -4.45
N MET A 216 3.80 -3.20 -5.28
CA MET A 216 2.80 -3.95 -6.05
C MET A 216 1.81 -4.67 -5.13
N ILE A 217 2.30 -5.37 -4.09
CA ILE A 217 1.44 -6.08 -3.14
C ILE A 217 0.51 -5.10 -2.41
N PHE A 218 1.03 -3.97 -1.94
CA PHE A 218 0.23 -2.93 -1.30
C PHE A 218 -0.89 -2.43 -2.23
N LEU A 219 -0.56 -2.12 -3.48
CA LEU A 219 -1.54 -1.64 -4.46
C LEU A 219 -2.62 -2.70 -4.74
N LEU A 220 -2.25 -3.96 -4.91
CA LEU A 220 -3.19 -5.07 -5.12
C LEU A 220 -4.13 -5.31 -3.93
N VAL A 221 -3.65 -5.17 -2.70
CA VAL A 221 -4.50 -5.23 -1.50
C VAL A 221 -5.42 -4.02 -1.45
N SER A 222 -4.93 -2.84 -1.79
CA SER A 222 -5.74 -1.62 -1.79
C SER A 222 -6.85 -1.62 -2.85
N MET A 223 -6.73 -2.41 -3.92
CA MET A 223 -7.77 -2.61 -4.95
C MET A 223 -9.06 -3.26 -4.41
N ILE A 224 -9.00 -3.96 -3.28
CA ILE A 224 -10.17 -4.59 -2.66
C ILE A 224 -11.16 -3.53 -2.15
N GLY A 225 -10.65 -2.46 -1.54
CA GLY A 225 -11.47 -1.44 -0.88
C GLY A 225 -11.43 -0.07 -1.56
N ALA A 226 -10.64 0.09 -2.61
CA ALA A 226 -10.49 1.35 -3.32
C ALA A 226 -10.10 1.10 -4.79
N CYS A 227 -10.22 2.15 -5.60
CA CYS A 227 -9.76 2.15 -7.00
C CYS A 227 -8.39 2.84 -7.24
N PRO A 228 -7.25 2.25 -6.81
CA PRO A 228 -5.93 2.87 -6.94
C PRO A 228 -5.40 2.96 -8.37
N LEU A 229 -5.95 2.22 -9.33
CA LEU A 229 -5.46 2.17 -10.71
C LEU A 229 -6.14 3.18 -11.63
N SER A 230 -7.40 3.47 -11.35
CA SER A 230 -8.21 4.35 -12.19
C SER A 230 -8.42 5.75 -11.60
N THR A 231 -8.29 5.91 -10.28
CA THR A 231 -8.42 7.22 -9.62
C THR A 231 -7.05 7.92 -9.52
N GLY A 232 -6.91 9.10 -10.13
CA GLY A 232 -5.67 9.90 -10.10
C GLY A 232 -5.20 10.24 -8.68
N ASP A 233 -6.14 10.50 -7.79
CA ASP A 233 -5.93 10.82 -6.38
C ASP A 233 -5.24 9.72 -5.56
N LYS A 234 -5.23 8.48 -6.06
CA LYS A 234 -4.58 7.35 -5.39
C LYS A 234 -3.22 7.02 -6.01
N SER A 235 -2.68 7.94 -6.83
CA SER A 235 -1.38 7.84 -7.48
C SER A 235 -1.24 6.61 -8.39
N SER A 236 -2.21 6.39 -9.26
CA SER A 236 -2.25 5.27 -10.22
C SER A 236 -0.99 5.13 -11.09
N PHE A 237 -0.31 6.25 -11.39
CA PHE A 237 0.94 6.25 -12.14
C PHE A 237 2.05 5.44 -11.45
N VAL A 238 2.04 5.33 -10.12
CA VAL A 238 3.05 4.60 -9.35
C VAL A 238 3.00 3.11 -9.69
N PHE A 239 1.80 2.56 -9.89
CA PHE A 239 1.63 1.16 -10.31
C PHE A 239 2.37 0.87 -11.62
N TRP A 240 2.09 1.67 -12.65
CA TRP A 240 2.71 1.53 -13.97
C TRP A 240 4.20 1.80 -13.96
N LEU A 241 4.65 2.79 -13.18
CA LEU A 241 6.07 3.08 -12.99
C LEU A 241 6.80 1.87 -12.39
N VAL A 242 6.26 1.28 -11.33
CA VAL A 242 6.84 0.11 -10.67
C VAL A 242 6.90 -1.08 -11.63
N MET A 243 5.81 -1.37 -12.35
CA MET A 243 5.82 -2.43 -13.36
C MET A 243 6.86 -2.18 -14.46
N GLY A 244 6.96 -0.95 -14.96
CA GLY A 244 7.96 -0.57 -15.96
C GLY A 244 9.40 -0.73 -15.47
N ARG A 245 9.68 -0.39 -14.21
CA ARG A 245 11.01 -0.61 -13.60
C ARG A 245 11.33 -2.09 -13.44
N VAL A 246 10.37 -2.91 -13.00
CA VAL A 246 10.57 -4.36 -12.91
C VAL A 246 10.77 -4.98 -14.30
N ALA A 247 9.97 -4.56 -15.28
CA ALA A 247 10.06 -5.06 -16.66
C ALA A 247 11.40 -4.71 -17.32
N SER A 248 11.88 -3.47 -17.14
CA SER A 248 13.18 -3.00 -17.66
C SER A 248 14.38 -3.51 -16.86
N PHE A 249 14.19 -4.05 -15.66
CA PHE A 249 15.29 -4.54 -14.84
C PHE A 249 16.11 -5.61 -15.58
N ARG A 250 17.40 -5.30 -15.77
CA ARG A 250 18.44 -6.22 -16.23
C ARG A 250 19.49 -6.32 -15.13
N LYS A 251 19.91 -7.55 -14.82
CA LYS A 251 20.96 -7.80 -13.82
C LYS A 251 22.32 -7.38 -14.39
N THR A 252 22.61 -6.09 -14.41
CA THR A 252 23.93 -5.60 -14.80
C THR A 252 24.94 -6.01 -13.73
N LYS A 253 26.06 -6.64 -14.11
CA LYS A 253 27.18 -7.08 -13.26
C LYS A 253 27.83 -5.98 -12.38
N LEU A 254 27.33 -4.75 -12.40
CA LEU A 254 27.99 -3.53 -11.91
C LEU A 254 27.86 -3.27 -10.39
N ARG A 255 27.20 -4.14 -9.62
CA ARG A 255 26.96 -3.87 -8.18
C ARG A 255 27.43 -4.94 -7.20
N ASP A 256 27.96 -6.06 -7.69
CA ASP A 256 28.58 -7.07 -6.83
C ASP A 256 29.99 -6.67 -6.37
N SER A 257 30.68 -5.74 -7.06
CA SER A 257 31.99 -5.25 -6.60
C SER A 257 31.88 -4.43 -5.30
N LYS A 258 30.91 -3.50 -5.21
CA LYS A 258 30.69 -2.72 -3.98
C LYS A 258 30.17 -3.54 -2.80
N PHE A 259 29.48 -4.66 -3.07
CA PHE A 259 28.98 -5.55 -2.02
C PHE A 259 30.09 -6.47 -1.48
N ASN A 260 31.02 -6.91 -2.35
CA ASN A 260 32.20 -7.66 -1.94
C ASN A 260 33.24 -6.78 -1.21
N ASP A 261 33.44 -5.52 -1.64
CA ASP A 261 34.27 -4.54 -0.93
C ASP A 261 33.75 -4.24 0.48
N PHE A 262 32.43 -4.33 0.70
CA PHE A 262 31.84 -4.15 2.03
C PHE A 262 32.13 -5.33 2.97
N ARG A 263 32.14 -6.57 2.43
CA ARG A 263 32.52 -7.76 3.20
C ARG A 263 34.00 -7.77 3.55
N SER A 264 34.89 -7.35 2.64
CA SER A 264 36.32 -7.22 2.94
C SER A 264 36.57 -6.11 3.97
N ASN A 265 35.86 -4.99 3.90
CA ASN A 265 36.02 -3.91 4.87
C ASN A 265 35.51 -4.30 6.26
N GLN A 266 34.44 -5.12 6.37
CA GLN A 266 34.01 -5.65 7.67
C GLN A 266 34.96 -6.71 8.24
N SER A 267 35.62 -7.51 7.40
CA SER A 267 36.65 -8.45 7.89
C SER A 267 37.94 -7.76 8.32
N ILE A 268 38.29 -6.63 7.71
CA ILE A 268 39.46 -5.82 8.10
C ILE A 268 39.24 -5.12 9.44
N ILE A 269 38.01 -4.66 9.73
CA ILE A 269 37.69 -3.96 10.99
C ILE A 269 37.62 -4.93 12.19
N ASN A 270 37.38 -6.23 11.97
CA ASN A 270 37.38 -7.24 13.04
C ASN A 270 38.77 -7.82 13.37
N VAL A 271 39.85 -7.29 12.78
CA VAL A 271 41.22 -7.66 13.13
C VAL A 271 41.95 -6.41 13.60
N ARG A 272 41.67 -5.95 14.82
CA ARG A 272 42.65 -5.35 15.74
C ARG A 272 42.01 -4.95 17.07
N ILE A 273 42.60 -5.55 18.12
CA ILE A 273 42.55 -5.27 19.57
C ILE A 273 41.30 -5.81 20.29
#